data_AF-A0A2K8QNV7-F1
#
_entry.id   AF-A0A2K8QNV7-F1
#
_cell.length_a   1.000
_cell.length_b   1.000
_cell.length_c   1.000
_cell.angle_alpha   90.00
_cell.angle_beta   90.00
_cell.angle_gamma   90.00
#
_symmetry.space_group_name_H-M   'P 1'
#
loop_
_entity.id
_entity.type
_entity.pdbx_description
1 polymer ?
#
loop_
_entity_poly.entity_id
_entity_poly.type
_entity_poly.pdbx_seq_one_letter_code
_entity_poly.pdbx_strand_id
1 'polypeptide(L)'
;MKKLTFSASALMAVLALTGCTTPATQDAQTTLANQSVLALNWFQQSGEYQALCYQAFNTARMAFDAAPAKPGKKKTVVVDIDETMLDNSAYSGWQAKEHKSFSPLSWNRWSQARQALAVPGAVEFARYVNSHGGQVFYVSNRLIIEASDTRDNLVKLGFPNVNDQTLWLSKGNSNKQARFDDIAAQGNDIVLYVGDNLNDFGEATYHKDNAARRAFVSNNQAKFGTQFIVLPNPLYGDWESGLSSDYNKLTPEQKLQVRDRQIRAWNGQ
;
A
#
# COMPACT_ATOMS: atom_id res chain seq x y z
N MET A 1 62.33 -66.54 16.08
CA MET A 1 61.01 -65.92 15.83
C MET A 1 61.24 -64.42 15.70
N LYS A 2 61.11 -63.87 14.48
CA LYS A 2 61.65 -62.55 14.09
C LYS A 2 60.58 -61.45 14.13
N LYS A 3 60.87 -60.44 14.98
CA LYS A 3 60.63 -58.99 14.95
C LYS A 3 59.35 -58.41 14.31
N LEU A 4 58.61 -57.67 15.14
CA LEU A 4 57.61 -56.65 14.80
C LEU A 4 58.22 -55.51 13.97
N THR A 5 57.45 -55.00 13.01
CA THR A 5 57.63 -53.68 12.40
C THR A 5 56.30 -52.95 12.34
N PHE A 6 56.30 -51.73 12.90
CA PHE A 6 55.25 -50.72 12.86
C PHE A 6 54.95 -50.29 11.42
N SER A 7 53.65 -50.12 11.10
CA SER A 7 53.22 -49.33 9.94
C SER A 7 52.31 -48.22 10.43
N ALA A 8 52.71 -46.99 10.11
CA ALA A 8 52.08 -45.75 10.51
C ALA A 8 50.96 -45.35 9.51
N SER A 9 49.93 -44.72 10.07
CA SER A 9 49.19 -43.56 9.55
C SER A 9 48.49 -43.65 8.18
N ALA A 10 47.15 -43.55 8.20
CA ALA A 10 46.43 -42.55 7.41
C ALA A 10 44.98 -42.41 7.91
N LEU A 11 44.77 -41.36 8.70
CA LEU A 11 43.46 -40.80 9.05
C LEU A 11 42.91 -40.08 7.80
N MET A 12 41.74 -40.45 7.30
CA MET A 12 41.01 -39.59 6.35
C MET A 12 39.52 -39.61 6.67
N ALA A 13 39.14 -38.67 7.55
CA ALA A 13 37.76 -38.26 7.74
C ALA A 13 37.30 -37.53 6.47
N VAL A 14 36.41 -38.14 5.71
CA VAL A 14 35.71 -37.46 4.61
C VAL A 14 34.60 -36.63 5.25
N LEU A 15 34.89 -35.35 5.46
CA LEU A 15 33.90 -34.34 5.82
C LEU A 15 32.84 -34.25 4.72
N ALA A 16 31.58 -34.46 5.12
CA ALA A 16 30.42 -34.18 4.29
C ALA A 16 30.37 -32.68 3.99
N LEU A 17 30.59 -32.31 2.72
CA LEU A 17 30.29 -30.99 2.19
C LEU A 17 28.78 -30.85 1.99
N THR A 18 28.05 -30.68 3.09
CA THR A 18 26.71 -30.06 3.04
C THR A 18 26.89 -28.54 3.10
N GLY A 19 27.34 -27.96 1.99
CA GLY A 19 27.31 -26.51 1.79
C GLY A 19 25.91 -26.09 1.35
N CYS A 20 25.00 -25.85 2.30
CA CYS A 20 23.77 -25.12 2.01
C CYS A 20 24.13 -23.67 1.66
N THR A 21 24.09 -23.33 0.37
CA THR A 21 24.26 -21.97 -0.12
C THR A 21 22.98 -21.15 0.13
N THR A 22 22.89 -20.45 1.27
CA THR A 22 21.91 -19.38 1.52
C THR A 22 22.45 -18.07 2.15
N PRO A 23 23.63 -17.49 1.78
CA PRO A 23 23.98 -16.13 2.21
C PRO A 23 23.41 -14.99 1.33
N ALA A 24 23.33 -15.19 0.01
CA ALA A 24 23.11 -14.07 -0.93
C ALA A 24 21.68 -13.49 -0.91
N THR A 25 20.66 -14.33 -0.75
CA THR A 25 19.24 -13.90 -0.75
C THR A 25 18.86 -13.09 0.48
N GLN A 26 19.49 -13.36 1.62
CA GLN A 26 19.23 -12.63 2.87
C GLN A 26 19.84 -11.22 2.85
N ASP A 27 20.97 -11.05 2.15
CA ASP A 27 21.60 -9.74 1.94
C ASP A 27 20.77 -8.82 1.01
N ALA A 28 20.26 -9.37 -0.10
CA ALA A 28 19.42 -8.62 -1.03
C ALA A 28 18.09 -8.16 -0.40
N GLN A 29 17.43 -9.04 0.38
CA GLN A 29 16.20 -8.67 1.09
C GLN A 29 16.44 -7.60 2.16
N THR A 30 17.56 -7.68 2.89
CA THR A 30 17.98 -6.66 3.84
C THR A 30 18.21 -5.32 3.15
N THR A 31 18.85 -5.34 1.99
CA THR A 31 19.09 -4.13 1.18
C THR A 31 17.78 -3.51 0.68
N LEU A 32 16.82 -4.32 0.21
CA LEU A 32 15.49 -3.82 -0.19
C LEU A 32 14.73 -3.17 0.97
N ALA A 33 14.82 -3.76 2.16
CA ALA A 33 14.25 -3.20 3.38
C ALA A 33 14.94 -1.88 3.76
N ASN A 34 16.26 -1.79 3.65
CA ASN A 34 17.00 -0.56 3.92
C ASN A 34 16.66 0.59 2.96
N GLN A 35 16.35 0.28 1.69
CA GLN A 35 15.93 1.28 0.70
C GLN A 35 14.62 2.02 1.06
N SER A 36 13.79 1.48 1.97
CA SER A 36 12.55 2.14 2.40
C SER A 36 12.72 3.01 3.65
N VAL A 37 13.86 2.94 4.36
CA VAL A 37 14.00 3.54 5.70
C VAL A 37 13.83 5.06 5.67
N LEU A 38 14.41 5.76 4.70
CA LEU A 38 14.27 7.23 4.61
C LEU A 38 12.82 7.63 4.29
N ALA A 39 12.15 6.89 3.40
CA ALA A 39 10.74 7.09 3.08
C ALA A 39 9.85 6.86 4.30
N LEU A 40 10.16 5.83 5.10
CA LEU A 40 9.48 5.55 6.35
C LEU A 40 9.70 6.66 7.39
N ASN A 41 10.92 7.18 7.52
CA ASN A 41 11.17 8.31 8.42
C ASN A 41 10.41 9.56 7.99
N TRP A 42 10.39 9.86 6.68
CA TRP A 42 9.58 10.95 6.16
C TRP A 42 8.09 10.74 6.48
N PHE A 43 7.55 9.55 6.21
CA PHE A 43 6.14 9.24 6.45
C PHE A 43 5.76 9.31 7.95
N GLN A 44 6.59 8.76 8.84
CA GLN A 44 6.28 8.65 10.27
C GLN A 44 6.67 9.87 11.10
N GLN A 45 7.65 10.66 10.67
CA GLN A 45 8.28 11.69 11.50
C GLN A 45 8.18 13.11 10.92
N SER A 46 7.97 13.25 9.61
CA SER A 46 7.98 14.58 8.99
C SER A 46 6.68 15.33 9.26
N GLY A 47 6.79 16.64 9.53
CA GLY A 47 5.64 17.53 9.52
C GLY A 47 5.06 17.67 8.10
N GLU A 48 5.89 17.48 7.07
CA GLU A 48 5.51 17.60 5.66
C GLU A 48 4.50 16.52 5.25
N TYR A 49 4.67 15.26 5.68
CA TYR A 49 3.68 14.21 5.44
C TYR A 49 2.33 14.61 6.05
N GLN A 50 2.34 15.00 7.33
CA GLN A 50 1.12 15.43 8.04
C GLN A 50 0.46 16.65 7.34
N ALA A 51 1.25 17.63 6.90
CA ALA A 51 0.77 18.79 6.17
C ALA A 51 0.13 18.40 4.82
N LEU A 52 0.71 17.45 4.08
CA LEU A 52 0.14 16.94 2.83
C LEU A 52 -1.17 16.18 3.06
N CYS A 53 -1.29 15.39 4.13
CA CYS A 53 -2.54 14.75 4.51
C CYS A 53 -3.64 15.79 4.80
N TYR A 54 -3.34 16.81 5.60
CA TYR A 54 -4.30 17.89 5.86
C TYR A 54 -4.63 18.68 4.58
N GLN A 55 -3.66 18.95 3.72
CA GLN A 55 -3.90 19.61 2.43
C GLN A 55 -4.87 18.79 1.57
N ALA A 56 -4.67 17.48 1.49
CA ALA A 56 -5.53 16.57 0.75
C ALA A 56 -6.97 16.59 1.30
N PHE A 57 -7.16 16.44 2.61
CA PHE A 57 -8.51 16.41 3.21
C PHE A 57 -9.19 17.77 3.26
N ASN A 58 -8.46 18.87 3.41
CA ASN A 58 -9.00 20.23 3.25
C ASN A 58 -9.50 20.44 1.82
N THR A 59 -8.71 20.00 0.83
CA THR A 59 -9.10 20.05 -0.58
C THR A 59 -10.30 19.15 -0.86
N ALA A 60 -10.32 17.93 -0.32
CA ALA A 60 -11.44 17.00 -0.42
C ALA A 60 -12.74 17.59 0.15
N ARG A 61 -12.66 18.30 1.28
CA ARG A 61 -13.80 19.00 1.86
C ARG A 61 -14.34 20.08 0.92
N MET A 62 -13.48 20.95 0.40
CA MET A 62 -13.89 21.99 -0.56
C MET A 62 -14.51 21.40 -1.83
N ALA A 63 -13.88 20.34 -2.37
CA ALA A 63 -14.38 19.63 -3.54
C ALA A 63 -15.73 18.93 -3.26
N PHE A 64 -15.88 18.31 -2.09
CA PHE A 64 -17.15 17.74 -1.66
C PHE A 64 -18.22 18.82 -1.58
N ASP A 65 -17.98 19.94 -0.92
CA ASP A 65 -18.98 21.02 -0.81
C ASP A 65 -19.40 21.56 -2.18
N ALA A 66 -18.44 21.73 -3.09
CA ALA A 66 -18.68 22.27 -4.43
C ALA A 66 -19.38 21.28 -5.40
N ALA A 67 -19.22 19.97 -5.21
CA ALA A 67 -19.74 18.98 -6.15
C ALA A 67 -21.29 18.88 -6.07
N PRO A 68 -22.04 19.08 -7.16
CA PRO A 68 -23.45 18.77 -7.18
C PRO A 68 -23.66 17.25 -7.18
N ALA A 69 -24.73 16.79 -6.54
CA ALA A 69 -25.19 15.41 -6.70
C ALA A 69 -26.25 15.36 -7.81
N LYS A 70 -26.23 14.31 -8.63
CA LYS A 70 -27.29 14.05 -9.61
C LYS A 70 -28.66 13.94 -8.92
N PRO A 71 -29.74 14.52 -9.50
CA PRO A 71 -31.09 14.39 -8.96
C PRO A 71 -31.47 12.93 -8.69
N GLY A 72 -32.04 12.65 -7.51
CA GLY A 72 -32.45 11.31 -7.11
C GLY A 72 -31.32 10.34 -6.73
N LYS A 73 -30.07 10.80 -6.68
CA LYS A 73 -28.92 10.00 -6.24
C LYS A 73 -28.34 10.52 -4.92
N LYS A 74 -27.78 9.62 -4.09
CA LYS A 74 -27.08 9.97 -2.86
C LYS A 74 -25.67 10.48 -3.19
N LYS A 75 -25.31 11.66 -2.67
CA LYS A 75 -23.95 12.21 -2.80
C LYS A 75 -22.95 11.35 -2.04
N THR A 76 -21.99 10.77 -2.75
CA THR A 76 -21.14 9.73 -2.19
C THR A 76 -19.66 10.03 -2.43
N VAL A 77 -18.84 9.77 -1.42
CA VAL A 77 -17.38 9.80 -1.48
C VAL A 77 -16.88 8.37 -1.33
N VAL A 78 -16.00 7.95 -2.23
CA VAL A 78 -15.30 6.67 -2.11
C VAL A 78 -13.88 6.94 -1.63
N VAL A 79 -13.45 6.20 -0.62
CA VAL A 79 -12.10 6.29 -0.06
C VAL A 79 -11.46 4.90 -0.07
N ASP A 80 -10.16 4.84 -0.39
CA ASP A 80 -9.35 3.70 0.03
C ASP A 80 -9.16 3.68 1.56
N ILE A 81 -8.68 2.57 2.13
CA ILE A 81 -8.39 2.45 3.55
C ILE A 81 -6.89 2.59 3.82
N ASP A 82 -6.03 1.78 3.21
CA ASP A 82 -4.65 1.62 3.65
C ASP A 82 -3.78 2.77 3.11
N GLU A 83 -3.04 3.46 3.99
CA GLU A 83 -2.26 4.68 3.67
C GLU A 83 -3.11 5.88 3.20
N THR A 84 -4.43 5.71 3.14
CA THR A 84 -5.41 6.77 2.83
C THR A 84 -6.22 7.20 4.06
N MET A 85 -6.85 6.25 4.76
CA MET A 85 -7.65 6.52 5.97
C MET A 85 -7.00 5.93 7.22
N LEU A 86 -6.38 4.75 7.07
CA LEU A 86 -5.58 4.08 8.09
C LEU A 86 -4.09 4.19 7.76
N ASP A 87 -3.30 4.52 8.77
CA ASP A 87 -1.83 4.48 8.73
C ASP A 87 -1.36 3.10 9.19
N ASN A 88 -0.75 2.34 8.26
CA ASN A 88 -0.15 1.04 8.49
C ASN A 88 1.38 1.09 8.51
N SER A 89 1.98 2.28 8.62
CA SER A 89 3.44 2.47 8.56
C SER A 89 4.18 1.67 9.64
N ALA A 90 3.55 1.34 10.77
CA ALA A 90 4.12 0.43 11.77
C ALA A 90 4.41 -0.98 11.20
N TYR A 91 3.58 -1.49 10.29
CA TYR A 91 3.86 -2.73 9.55
C TYR A 91 5.08 -2.58 8.64
N SER A 92 5.19 -1.45 7.92
CA SER A 92 6.38 -1.11 7.13
C SER A 92 7.64 -0.98 7.98
N GLY A 93 7.52 -0.43 9.20
CA GLY A 93 8.61 -0.40 10.18
C GLY A 93 9.03 -1.79 10.65
N TRP A 94 8.07 -2.68 10.93
CA TRP A 94 8.37 -4.08 11.25
C TRP A 94 9.09 -4.78 10.08
N GLN A 95 8.63 -4.60 8.84
CA GLN A 95 9.30 -5.15 7.65
C GLN A 95 10.74 -4.65 7.53
N ALA A 96 10.98 -3.36 7.77
CA ALA A 96 12.30 -2.76 7.72
C ALA A 96 13.24 -3.32 8.79
N LYS A 97 12.75 -3.46 10.04
CA LYS A 97 13.54 -3.96 11.18
C LYS A 97 13.82 -5.46 11.14
N GLU A 98 12.86 -6.25 10.66
CA GLU A 98 12.96 -7.71 10.59
C GLU A 98 13.45 -8.22 9.23
N HIS A 99 13.77 -7.30 8.30
CA HIS A 99 14.18 -7.59 6.93
C HIS A 99 13.21 -8.54 6.22
N LYS A 100 11.90 -8.29 6.36
CA LYS A 100 10.84 -9.10 5.77
C LYS A 100 10.22 -8.37 4.58
N SER A 101 9.85 -9.14 3.57
CA SER A 101 8.96 -8.69 2.51
C SER A 101 7.51 -8.79 2.96
N PHE A 102 6.62 -8.14 2.21
CA PHE A 102 5.19 -8.32 2.36
C PHE A 102 4.83 -9.81 2.22
N SER A 103 3.90 -10.27 3.05
CA SER A 103 3.20 -11.53 2.84
C SER A 103 1.77 -11.45 3.37
N PRO A 104 0.79 -12.08 2.69
CA PRO A 104 -0.60 -12.09 3.15
C PRO A 104 -0.77 -12.59 4.59
N LEU A 105 0.04 -13.58 5.00
CA LEU A 105 0.02 -14.12 6.36
C LEU A 105 0.43 -13.08 7.41
N SER A 106 1.55 -12.38 7.18
CA SER A 106 2.02 -11.34 8.10
C SER A 106 1.10 -10.12 8.12
N TRP A 107 0.49 -9.78 6.98
CA TRP A 107 -0.46 -8.69 6.87
C TRP A 107 -1.77 -9.00 7.62
N ASN A 108 -2.29 -10.22 7.48
CA ASN A 108 -3.46 -10.65 8.25
C ASN A 108 -3.19 -10.55 9.76
N ARG A 109 -2.01 -10.99 10.22
CA ARG A 109 -1.60 -10.81 11.63
C ARG A 109 -1.53 -9.34 12.06
N TRP A 110 -1.08 -8.44 11.18
CA TRP A 110 -1.11 -6.99 11.43
C TRP A 110 -2.55 -6.46 11.56
N SER A 111 -3.43 -6.87 10.65
CA SER A 111 -4.86 -6.51 10.66
C SER A 111 -5.51 -6.94 11.98
N GLN A 112 -5.32 -8.19 12.40
CA GLN A 112 -5.80 -8.73 13.68
C GLN A 112 -5.30 -7.94 14.90
N ALA A 113 -4.10 -7.35 14.82
CA ALA A 113 -3.54 -6.54 15.91
C ALA A 113 -4.35 -5.26 16.17
N ARG A 114 -5.11 -4.74 15.18
CA ARG A 114 -5.94 -3.51 15.31
C ARG A 114 -5.15 -2.30 15.83
N GLN A 115 -3.92 -2.17 15.34
CA GLN A 115 -2.95 -1.16 15.76
C GLN A 115 -2.73 -0.06 14.72
N ALA A 116 -3.41 -0.10 13.56
CA ALA A 116 -3.33 0.98 12.59
C ALA A 116 -3.85 2.28 13.21
N LEU A 117 -3.18 3.38 12.90
CA LEU A 117 -3.58 4.72 13.33
C LEU A 117 -4.49 5.35 12.27
N ALA A 118 -5.08 6.51 12.58
CA ALA A 118 -5.78 7.30 11.57
C ALA A 118 -4.78 8.17 10.81
N VAL A 119 -4.90 8.23 9.48
CA VAL A 119 -4.18 9.23 8.69
C VAL A 119 -4.65 10.64 9.12
N PRO A 120 -3.74 11.62 9.29
CA PRO A 120 -4.12 12.94 9.76
C PRO A 120 -5.23 13.60 8.93
N GLY A 121 -6.35 13.96 9.57
CA GLY A 121 -7.51 14.60 8.93
C GLY A 121 -8.55 13.64 8.35
N ALA A 122 -8.27 12.34 8.28
CA ALA A 122 -9.16 11.36 7.67
C ALA A 122 -10.47 11.18 8.43
N VAL A 123 -10.40 11.09 9.78
CA VAL A 123 -11.59 10.90 10.63
C VAL A 123 -12.50 12.12 10.56
N GLU A 124 -11.93 13.32 10.63
CA GLU A 124 -12.64 14.58 10.53
C GLU A 124 -13.33 14.72 9.17
N PHE A 125 -12.64 14.41 8.09
CA PHE A 125 -13.21 14.43 6.75
C PHE A 125 -14.38 13.45 6.60
N ALA A 126 -14.22 12.20 7.05
CA ALA A 126 -15.29 11.21 6.94
C ALA A 126 -16.54 11.61 7.75
N ARG A 127 -16.35 12.15 8.96
CA ARG A 127 -17.43 12.71 9.78
C ARG A 127 -18.08 13.92 9.13
N TYR A 128 -17.29 14.78 8.51
CA TYR A 128 -17.78 15.94 7.78
C TYR A 128 -18.72 15.51 6.64
N VAL A 129 -18.27 14.62 5.76
CA VAL A 129 -19.08 14.11 4.64
C VAL A 129 -20.42 13.56 5.14
N ASN A 130 -20.42 12.70 6.17
CA ASN A 130 -21.63 12.08 6.68
C ASN A 130 -22.59 13.07 7.37
N SER A 131 -22.05 14.11 8.05
CA SER A 131 -22.88 15.15 8.68
C SER A 131 -23.40 16.21 7.69
N HIS A 132 -22.83 16.30 6.49
CA HIS A 132 -23.18 17.29 5.46
C HIS A 132 -23.93 16.66 4.28
N GLY A 133 -24.78 15.67 4.58
CA GLY A 133 -25.69 15.06 3.61
C GLY A 133 -25.05 14.05 2.66
N GLY A 134 -23.75 13.79 2.79
CA GLY A 134 -23.03 12.77 2.01
C GLY A 134 -23.04 11.38 2.65
N GLN A 135 -22.31 10.46 2.03
CA GLN A 135 -22.00 9.14 2.56
C GLN A 135 -20.59 8.74 2.12
N VAL A 136 -19.77 8.27 3.07
CA VAL A 136 -18.48 7.65 2.76
C VAL A 136 -18.64 6.14 2.54
N PHE A 137 -18.00 5.63 1.49
CA PHE A 137 -17.78 4.21 1.24
C PHE A 137 -16.28 3.90 1.31
N TYR A 138 -15.91 2.92 2.13
CA TYR A 138 -14.54 2.47 2.35
C TYR A 138 -14.25 1.28 1.44
N VAL A 139 -13.59 1.51 0.31
CA VAL A 139 -13.33 0.50 -0.73
C VAL A 139 -11.85 0.11 -0.70
N SER A 140 -11.52 -1.07 -0.16
CA SER A 140 -10.14 -1.47 0.14
C SER A 140 -9.78 -2.85 -0.39
N ASN A 141 -8.49 -3.06 -0.65
CA ASN A 141 -7.94 -4.36 -1.05
C ASN A 141 -7.60 -5.29 0.12
N ARG A 142 -7.86 -4.90 1.38
CA ARG A 142 -8.01 -5.88 2.46
C ARG A 142 -9.03 -6.93 2.07
N LEU A 143 -8.79 -8.18 2.45
CA LEU A 143 -9.65 -9.30 2.10
C LEU A 143 -10.86 -9.39 3.03
N ILE A 144 -11.94 -10.02 2.57
CA ILE A 144 -13.13 -10.26 3.42
C ILE A 144 -12.80 -10.95 4.74
N ILE A 145 -11.78 -11.82 4.77
CA ILE A 145 -11.34 -12.47 6.02
C ILE A 145 -10.82 -11.49 7.07
N GLU A 146 -10.49 -10.25 6.68
CA GLU A 146 -10.01 -9.17 7.55
C GLU A 146 -11.12 -8.18 7.93
N ALA A 147 -12.39 -8.47 7.58
CA ALA A 147 -13.50 -7.52 7.71
C ALA A 147 -13.77 -7.09 9.15
N SER A 148 -13.79 -8.04 10.10
CA SER A 148 -14.00 -7.74 11.51
C SER A 148 -12.89 -6.87 12.07
N ASP A 149 -11.63 -7.24 11.81
CA ASP A 149 -10.47 -6.55 12.36
C ASP A 149 -10.36 -5.13 11.80
N THR A 150 -10.62 -4.97 10.50
CA THR A 150 -10.64 -3.66 9.83
C THR A 150 -11.76 -2.77 10.36
N ARG A 151 -12.97 -3.31 10.52
CA ARG A 151 -14.11 -2.58 11.09
C ARG A 151 -13.81 -2.13 12.51
N ASP A 152 -13.32 -3.02 13.35
CA ASP A 152 -13.00 -2.71 14.75
C ASP A 152 -11.97 -1.60 14.84
N ASN A 153 -10.92 -1.64 14.00
CA ASN A 153 -9.89 -0.60 13.99
C ASN A 153 -10.48 0.75 13.55
N LEU A 154 -11.29 0.80 12.48
CA LEU A 154 -11.93 2.03 12.01
C LEU A 154 -12.90 2.60 13.05
N VAL A 155 -13.75 1.76 13.65
CA VAL A 155 -14.72 2.18 14.69
C VAL A 155 -13.98 2.71 15.92
N LYS A 156 -12.91 2.03 16.36
CA LYS A 156 -12.07 2.48 17.48
C LYS A 156 -11.46 3.85 17.25
N LEU A 157 -11.04 4.15 16.02
CA LEU A 157 -10.51 5.47 15.64
C LEU A 157 -11.61 6.52 15.41
N GLY A 158 -12.88 6.11 15.43
CA GLY A 158 -14.02 7.01 15.38
C GLY A 158 -14.51 7.35 13.97
N PHE A 159 -14.15 6.54 12.96
CA PHE A 159 -14.72 6.65 11.62
C PHE A 159 -16.23 6.37 11.64
N PRO A 160 -17.05 7.20 10.96
CA PRO A 160 -18.50 7.08 11.00
C PRO A 160 -19.01 5.99 10.05
N ASN A 161 -20.18 5.43 10.38
CA ASN A 161 -20.96 4.51 9.54
C ASN A 161 -20.13 3.38 8.93
N VAL A 162 -19.24 2.73 9.69
CA VAL A 162 -18.47 1.56 9.21
C VAL A 162 -19.28 0.29 9.45
N ASN A 163 -19.91 -0.23 8.39
CA ASN A 163 -20.81 -1.38 8.44
C ASN A 163 -20.80 -2.16 7.11
N ASP A 164 -21.60 -3.22 7.00
CA ASP A 164 -21.64 -4.08 5.79
C ASP A 164 -22.10 -3.33 4.53
N GLN A 165 -22.79 -2.20 4.66
CA GLN A 165 -23.24 -1.39 3.54
C GLN A 165 -22.14 -0.46 3.00
N THR A 166 -21.21 -0.03 3.86
CA THR A 166 -20.21 1.00 3.52
C THR A 166 -18.79 0.47 3.45
N LEU A 167 -18.51 -0.71 4.01
CA LEU A 167 -17.19 -1.36 4.00
C LEU A 167 -17.10 -2.39 2.87
N TRP A 168 -16.40 -2.04 1.79
CA TRP A 168 -16.32 -2.82 0.54
C TRP A 168 -14.92 -3.40 0.32
N LEU A 169 -14.72 -4.61 0.86
CA LEU A 169 -13.44 -5.32 0.82
C LEU A 169 -13.27 -6.20 -0.43
N SER A 170 -12.02 -6.62 -0.69
CA SER A 170 -11.70 -7.45 -1.86
C SER A 170 -12.14 -8.90 -1.69
N LYS A 171 -12.68 -9.46 -2.78
CA LYS A 171 -12.99 -10.90 -2.94
C LYS A 171 -11.87 -11.66 -3.69
N GLY A 172 -10.66 -11.10 -3.76
CA GLY A 172 -9.53 -11.66 -4.51
C GLY A 172 -9.20 -10.94 -5.83
N ASN A 173 -9.94 -9.88 -6.18
CA ASN A 173 -9.58 -8.96 -7.26
C ASN A 173 -9.17 -7.61 -6.65
N SER A 174 -7.98 -7.12 -7.00
CA SER A 174 -7.46 -5.84 -6.49
C SER A 174 -7.91 -4.63 -7.31
N ASN A 175 -8.49 -4.84 -8.50
CA ASN A 175 -9.17 -3.78 -9.23
C ASN A 175 -10.44 -3.35 -8.46
N LYS A 176 -10.69 -2.05 -8.40
CA LYS A 176 -11.81 -1.47 -7.64
C LYS A 176 -13.02 -1.08 -8.49
N GLN A 177 -12.91 -1.08 -9.82
CA GLN A 177 -13.94 -0.58 -10.72
C GLN A 177 -15.29 -1.28 -10.52
N ALA A 178 -15.30 -2.61 -10.46
CA ALA A 178 -16.54 -3.36 -10.22
C ALA A 178 -17.25 -2.95 -8.91
N ARG A 179 -16.49 -2.65 -7.85
CA ARG A 179 -17.06 -2.17 -6.58
C ARG A 179 -17.59 -0.74 -6.70
N PHE A 180 -16.91 0.13 -7.46
CA PHE A 180 -17.41 1.47 -7.75
C PHE A 180 -18.71 1.43 -8.55
N ASP A 181 -18.80 0.56 -9.55
CA ASP A 181 -19.98 0.37 -10.39
C ASP A 181 -21.16 -0.16 -9.57
N ASP A 182 -20.93 -1.14 -8.69
CA ASP A 182 -21.95 -1.67 -7.78
C ASP A 182 -22.48 -0.60 -6.82
N ILE A 183 -21.59 0.24 -6.26
CA ILE A 183 -21.98 1.38 -5.41
C ILE A 183 -22.86 2.35 -6.21
N ALA A 184 -22.47 2.72 -7.44
CA ALA A 184 -23.23 3.64 -8.28
C ALA A 184 -24.61 3.07 -8.70
N ALA A 185 -24.66 1.76 -8.96
CA ALA A 185 -25.90 1.04 -9.28
C ALA A 185 -26.90 1.08 -8.13
N GLN A 186 -26.43 1.11 -6.88
CA GLN A 186 -27.25 1.25 -5.67
C GLN A 186 -27.78 2.67 -5.40
N GLY A 187 -27.78 3.55 -6.41
CA GLY A 187 -28.35 4.89 -6.28
C GLY A 187 -27.37 5.94 -5.74
N ASN A 188 -26.07 5.64 -5.71
CA ASN A 188 -25.04 6.59 -5.31
C ASN A 188 -24.49 7.36 -6.52
N ASP A 189 -24.19 8.63 -6.32
CA ASP A 189 -23.41 9.45 -7.24
C ASP A 189 -22.05 9.71 -6.60
N ILE A 190 -21.04 8.99 -7.07
CA ILE A 190 -19.67 9.12 -6.56
C ILE A 190 -19.10 10.43 -7.08
N VAL A 191 -19.01 11.43 -6.20
CA VAL A 191 -18.53 12.78 -6.53
C VAL A 191 -17.03 12.93 -6.31
N LEU A 192 -16.45 12.15 -5.39
CA LEU A 192 -15.01 12.15 -5.09
C LEU A 192 -14.50 10.73 -4.88
N TYR A 193 -13.25 10.53 -5.30
CA TYR A 193 -12.42 9.37 -4.98
C TYR A 193 -11.19 9.85 -4.20
N VAL A 194 -10.86 9.20 -3.09
CA VAL A 194 -9.71 9.53 -2.24
C VAL A 194 -8.83 8.30 -2.09
N GLY A 195 -7.54 8.42 -2.38
CA GLY A 195 -6.63 7.27 -2.37
C GLY A 195 -5.16 7.68 -2.47
N ASP A 196 -4.26 6.78 -2.12
CA ASP A 196 -2.82 6.92 -2.32
C ASP A 196 -2.35 6.29 -3.65
N ASN A 197 -3.20 5.50 -4.30
CA ASN A 197 -2.90 4.80 -5.54
C ASN A 197 -3.82 5.27 -6.68
N LEU A 198 -3.29 5.44 -7.90
CA LEU A 198 -4.10 5.79 -9.07
C LEU A 198 -5.19 4.75 -9.40
N ASN A 199 -5.04 3.52 -8.93
CA ASN A 199 -6.05 2.46 -9.08
C ASN A 199 -7.30 2.70 -8.19
N ASP A 200 -7.22 3.65 -7.24
CA ASP A 200 -8.35 4.09 -6.42
C ASP A 200 -9.28 5.04 -7.17
N PHE A 201 -8.86 5.50 -8.35
CA PHE A 201 -9.61 6.43 -9.21
C PHE A 201 -10.23 5.75 -10.44
N GLY A 202 -10.17 4.41 -10.50
CA GLY A 202 -10.72 3.59 -11.57
C GLY A 202 -9.69 2.64 -12.19
N GLU A 203 -10.12 1.87 -13.19
CA GLU A 203 -9.31 0.79 -13.76
C GLU A 203 -8.22 1.24 -14.76
N ALA A 204 -8.24 2.48 -15.24
CA ALA A 204 -7.41 2.93 -16.36
C ALA A 204 -5.89 2.73 -16.13
N THR A 205 -5.45 2.75 -14.88
CA THR A 205 -4.04 2.60 -14.48
C THR A 205 -3.68 1.21 -13.94
N TYR A 206 -4.66 0.30 -13.90
CA TYR A 206 -4.50 -1.05 -13.38
C TYR A 206 -3.60 -1.90 -14.30
N HIS A 207 -2.58 -2.54 -13.73
CA HIS A 207 -1.52 -3.27 -14.43
C HIS A 207 -0.82 -2.46 -15.55
N LYS A 208 -0.67 -1.15 -15.37
CA LYS A 208 0.09 -0.29 -16.29
C LYS A 208 1.46 0.05 -15.71
N ASP A 209 2.44 0.24 -16.58
CA ASP A 209 3.75 0.74 -16.18
C ASP A 209 3.69 2.21 -15.74
N ASN A 210 4.78 2.69 -15.13
CA ASN A 210 4.83 4.05 -14.64
C ASN A 210 4.78 5.13 -15.73
N ALA A 211 5.12 4.81 -16.99
CA ALA A 211 4.99 5.77 -18.09
C ALA A 211 3.50 6.02 -18.42
N ALA A 212 2.74 4.95 -18.58
CA ALA A 212 1.29 5.01 -18.79
C ALA A 212 0.55 5.61 -17.58
N ARG A 213 0.97 5.29 -16.35
CA ARG A 213 0.43 5.90 -15.13
C ARG A 213 0.64 7.42 -15.09
N ARG A 214 1.84 7.91 -15.44
CA ARG A 214 2.09 9.37 -15.56
C ARG A 214 1.32 10.02 -16.72
N ALA A 215 1.13 9.31 -17.83
CA ALA A 215 0.31 9.80 -18.93
C ALA A 215 -1.17 9.96 -18.51
N PHE A 216 -1.72 9.02 -17.74
CA PHE A 216 -3.04 9.15 -17.14
C PHE A 216 -3.16 10.39 -16.26
N VAL A 217 -2.17 10.65 -15.40
CA VAL A 217 -2.13 11.86 -14.56
C VAL A 217 -2.16 13.12 -15.43
N SER A 218 -1.31 13.19 -16.44
CA SER A 218 -1.22 14.34 -17.35
C SER A 218 -2.56 14.60 -18.08
N ASN A 219 -3.20 13.54 -18.57
CA ASN A 219 -4.48 13.61 -19.28
C ASN A 219 -5.67 13.95 -18.37
N ASN A 220 -5.52 13.79 -17.05
CA ASN A 220 -6.56 14.04 -16.05
C ASN A 220 -6.16 15.13 -15.05
N GLN A 221 -5.17 15.98 -15.36
CA GLN A 221 -4.58 16.94 -14.42
C GLN A 221 -5.62 17.77 -13.65
N ALA A 222 -6.69 18.21 -14.33
CA ALA A 222 -7.74 19.04 -13.73
C ALA A 222 -8.65 18.29 -12.73
N LYS A 223 -8.62 16.96 -12.71
CA LYS A 223 -9.38 16.14 -11.77
C LYS A 223 -8.69 15.99 -10.42
N PHE A 224 -7.38 16.17 -10.34
CA PHE A 224 -6.63 16.05 -9.09
C PHE A 224 -6.90 17.28 -8.21
N GLY A 225 -7.35 17.04 -6.97
CA GLY A 225 -7.83 18.08 -6.06
C GLY A 225 -9.30 18.49 -6.26
N THR A 226 -10.02 17.91 -7.21
CA THR A 226 -11.43 18.23 -7.47
C THR A 226 -12.35 17.00 -7.51
N GLN A 227 -11.88 15.90 -8.11
CA GLN A 227 -12.58 14.61 -8.15
C GLN A 227 -11.69 13.49 -7.61
N PHE A 228 -10.38 13.58 -7.83
CA PHE A 228 -9.38 12.64 -7.34
C PHE A 228 -8.54 13.33 -6.28
N ILE A 229 -8.59 12.85 -5.05
CA ILE A 229 -7.81 13.37 -3.94
C ILE A 229 -6.70 12.37 -3.64
N VAL A 230 -5.46 12.85 -3.68
CA VAL A 230 -4.27 12.00 -3.54
C VAL A 230 -3.67 12.15 -2.15
N LEU A 231 -3.37 11.02 -1.52
CA LEU A 231 -2.54 10.95 -0.32
C LEU A 231 -1.14 10.43 -0.70
N PRO A 232 -0.07 10.91 -0.04
CA PRO A 232 1.28 10.46 -0.36
C PRO A 232 1.59 9.10 0.28
N ASN A 233 1.94 8.10 -0.54
CA ASN A 233 2.48 6.83 -0.09
C ASN A 233 3.81 6.49 -0.79
N PRO A 234 4.96 6.80 -0.17
CA PRO A 234 6.27 6.44 -0.68
C PRO A 234 6.73 5.04 -0.22
N LEU A 235 5.92 4.31 0.55
CA LEU A 235 6.32 3.04 1.18
C LEU A 235 6.09 1.84 0.25
N TYR A 236 4.97 1.84 -0.47
CA TYR A 236 4.59 0.79 -1.42
C TYR A 236 3.48 1.29 -2.36
N GLY A 237 3.10 0.46 -3.33
CA GLY A 237 1.94 0.70 -4.20
C GLY A 237 2.17 0.18 -5.62
N ASP A 238 1.18 0.36 -6.50
CA ASP A 238 1.31 -0.08 -7.90
C ASP A 238 2.32 0.76 -8.71
N TRP A 239 2.80 1.87 -8.17
CA TRP A 239 3.98 2.56 -8.72
C TRP A 239 5.25 1.72 -8.57
N GLU A 240 5.35 0.85 -7.56
CA GLU A 240 6.46 -0.09 -7.41
C GLU A 240 6.33 -1.22 -8.45
N SER A 241 5.14 -1.81 -8.56
CA SER A 241 4.81 -2.80 -9.60
C SER A 241 5.05 -2.26 -11.02
N GLY A 242 4.81 -0.96 -11.23
CA GLY A 242 4.97 -0.28 -12.52
C GLY A 242 6.42 0.03 -12.91
N LEU A 243 7.42 -0.35 -12.11
CA LEU A 243 8.84 -0.19 -12.43
C LEU A 243 9.32 -1.15 -13.54
N SER A 244 8.70 -2.33 -13.66
CA SER A 244 8.98 -3.27 -14.75
C SER A 244 7.83 -4.28 -14.94
N SER A 245 7.79 -4.96 -16.09
CA SER A 245 6.90 -6.12 -16.24
C SER A 245 7.17 -7.14 -15.13
N ASP A 246 6.10 -7.72 -14.59
CA ASP A 246 6.14 -8.77 -13.56
C ASP A 246 7.00 -8.45 -12.31
N TYR A 247 7.20 -7.17 -11.98
CA TYR A 247 8.07 -6.73 -10.89
C TYR A 247 7.83 -7.49 -9.56
N ASN A 248 6.57 -7.77 -9.24
CA ASN A 248 6.20 -8.47 -8.00
C ASN A 248 6.64 -9.94 -7.95
N LYS A 249 6.93 -10.56 -9.11
CA LYS A 249 7.42 -11.95 -9.23
C LYS A 249 8.95 -12.05 -9.21
N LEU A 250 9.64 -10.92 -9.28
CA LEU A 250 11.10 -10.87 -9.29
C LEU A 250 11.69 -11.29 -7.93
N THR A 251 12.87 -11.90 -7.97
CA THR A 251 13.67 -12.15 -6.75
C THR A 251 14.14 -10.82 -6.13
N PRO A 252 14.56 -10.82 -4.85
CA PRO A 252 15.10 -9.62 -4.21
C PRO A 252 16.24 -8.95 -5.02
N GLU A 253 17.15 -9.73 -5.58
CA GLU A 253 18.28 -9.25 -6.38
C GLU A 253 17.81 -8.58 -7.68
N GLN A 254 16.85 -9.19 -8.35
CA GLN A 254 16.25 -8.64 -9.57
C GLN A 254 15.50 -7.33 -9.29
N LYS A 255 14.80 -7.23 -8.15
CA LYS A 255 14.14 -5.98 -7.73
C LYS A 255 15.16 -4.87 -7.49
N LEU A 256 16.29 -5.15 -6.82
CA LEU A 256 17.37 -4.18 -6.65
C LEU A 256 17.89 -3.66 -7.99
N GLN A 257 18.15 -4.55 -8.95
CA GLN A 257 18.60 -4.17 -10.30
C GLN A 257 17.55 -3.35 -11.07
N VAL A 258 16.26 -3.64 -10.90
CA VAL A 258 15.20 -2.84 -11.52
C VAL A 258 15.14 -1.45 -10.88
N ARG A 259 15.13 -1.36 -9.53
CA ARG A 259 15.09 -0.08 -8.82
C ARG A 259 16.25 0.82 -9.23
N ASP A 260 17.47 0.28 -9.27
CA ASP A 260 18.67 1.01 -9.67
C ASP A 260 18.57 1.56 -11.11
N ARG A 261 18.19 0.72 -12.07
CA ARG A 261 18.04 1.11 -13.49
C ARG A 261 16.95 2.16 -13.75
N GLN A 262 15.98 2.29 -12.85
CA GLN A 262 14.90 3.28 -12.98
C GLN A 262 15.28 4.68 -12.47
N ILE A 263 16.46 4.81 -11.84
CA ILE A 263 16.97 6.10 -11.38
C ILE A 263 17.54 6.87 -12.58
N ARG A 264 17.11 8.13 -12.74
CA ARG A 264 17.78 9.10 -13.61
C ARG A 264 18.83 9.82 -12.78
N ALA A 265 20.11 9.61 -13.09
CA ALA A 265 21.22 10.23 -12.38
C ALA A 265 21.85 11.36 -13.20
N TRP A 266 22.21 12.46 -12.53
CA TRP A 266 23.14 13.44 -13.08
C TRP A 266 24.53 12.80 -13.22
N ASN A 267 25.23 13.10 -14.32
CA ASN A 267 26.56 12.53 -14.61
C ASN A 267 27.70 13.18 -13.78
N GLY A 268 27.39 14.17 -12.93
CA GLY A 268 28.38 14.86 -12.10
C GLY A 268 29.16 15.95 -12.83
N GLN A 269 28.72 16.35 -14.03
CA GLN A 269 29.33 17.40 -14.85
C GLN A 269 28.31 18.46 -15.27
#